data_AF-A0A945ZT90-F1
#
_entry.id   AF-A0A945ZT90-F1
#
_cell.length_a   1.000
_cell.length_b   1.000
_cell.length_c   1.000
_cell.angle_alpha   90.00
_cell.angle_beta   90.00
_cell.angle_gamma   90.00
#
_symmetry.space_group_name_H-M   'P 1'
#
loop_
_entity.id
_entity.type
_entity.pdbx_description
1 polymer ?
#
loop_
_entity_poly.entity_id
_entity_poly.type
_entity_poly.pdbx_seq_one_letter_code
_entity_poly.pdbx_strand_id
1 'polypeptide(L)'
;MNRKKVFVSGCFDMLHSGHVTFLEKANQFGDVYACIGSDNTVKEIKGRYPVITQKERKYILESIKFVKECRINKGNGNIDFVEELIDISPDIFIVNEDGNSSTKLELCNDMGIEYKVFKRIPFIGLPKRTSTDLRIKTTIPFRIDLAGGWLDQPFINQLNSGSVLTISIEPTIEFNIRSGMASSTRNKAIELWNSELPVGNPIKLAKILFSYENPPGNKVISGSQDALGILLPGLNKLFYNNGYWPNSIDSINDESILLFLEKHLFLISLGSRKNDYNVLDNIRISKEGASQLAKASDETWKAIMNKDVESFGKAFSNSFKSQINIFPNMVDDGLKKTINEYKDQCLGYKLSGAGGGGYLILVSIKPIVNSFKIKIRRKNSF
;
A
#
# COMPACT_ATOMS: atom_id res chain seq x y z
N MET A 1 -16.95 -43.32 -14.01
CA MET A 1 -16.24 -42.85 -12.80
C MET A 1 -16.66 -41.42 -12.54
N ASN A 2 -17.02 -41.07 -11.30
CA ASN A 2 -17.24 -39.66 -10.96
C ASN A 2 -15.92 -38.90 -11.17
N ARG A 3 -15.97 -37.75 -11.86
CA ARG A 3 -14.82 -36.85 -11.94
C ARG A 3 -14.54 -36.32 -10.54
N LYS A 4 -13.27 -36.13 -10.19
CA LYS A 4 -12.87 -35.48 -8.93
C LYS A 4 -13.50 -34.09 -8.85
N LYS A 5 -13.83 -33.64 -7.64
CA LYS A 5 -14.25 -32.26 -7.39
C LYS A 5 -13.03 -31.39 -7.18
N VAL A 6 -12.90 -30.36 -8.00
CA VAL A 6 -11.80 -29.39 -7.96
C VAL A 6 -12.33 -28.07 -7.44
N PHE A 7 -11.78 -27.60 -6.33
CA PHE A 7 -12.12 -26.33 -5.72
C PHE A 7 -11.15 -25.25 -6.16
N VAL A 8 -11.69 -24.10 -6.55
CA VAL A 8 -10.94 -22.87 -6.78
C VAL A 8 -11.63 -21.71 -6.06
N SER A 9 -10.85 -20.81 -5.47
CA SER A 9 -11.38 -19.62 -4.79
C SER A 9 -10.68 -18.35 -5.23
N GLY A 10 -11.44 -17.26 -5.35
CA GLY A 10 -10.88 -15.95 -5.67
C GLY A 10 -11.93 -14.88 -5.95
N CYS A 11 -11.47 -13.69 -6.33
CA CYS A 11 -12.36 -12.57 -6.65
C CYS A 11 -12.96 -12.69 -8.06
N PHE A 12 -12.19 -13.14 -9.06
CA PHE A 12 -12.61 -13.26 -10.47
C PHE A 12 -13.27 -12.01 -11.08
N ASP A 13 -12.99 -10.83 -10.52
CA ASP A 13 -13.50 -9.57 -11.07
C ASP A 13 -12.81 -9.22 -12.40
N MET A 14 -13.52 -8.51 -13.27
CA MET A 14 -13.05 -8.16 -14.63
C MET A 14 -12.39 -9.34 -15.35
N LEU A 15 -13.20 -10.35 -15.67
CA LEU A 15 -12.74 -11.60 -16.26
C LEU A 15 -11.84 -11.33 -17.49
N HIS A 16 -10.73 -12.05 -17.57
CA HIS A 16 -9.75 -11.93 -18.64
C HIS A 16 -9.13 -13.29 -18.96
N SER A 17 -8.33 -13.36 -20.03
CA SER A 17 -7.72 -14.60 -20.54
C SER A 17 -7.03 -15.42 -19.44
N GLY A 18 -6.24 -14.78 -18.58
CA GLY A 18 -5.59 -15.45 -17.45
C GLY A 18 -6.54 -16.18 -16.49
N HIS A 19 -7.78 -15.70 -16.25
CA HIS A 19 -8.77 -16.44 -15.47
C HIS A 19 -9.29 -17.66 -16.23
N VAL A 20 -9.59 -17.49 -17.52
CA VAL A 20 -10.08 -18.59 -18.36
C VAL A 20 -9.05 -19.70 -18.48
N THR A 21 -7.77 -19.37 -18.72
CA THR A 21 -6.67 -20.35 -18.77
C THR A 21 -6.45 -21.05 -17.42
N PHE A 22 -6.63 -20.35 -16.31
CA PHE A 22 -6.56 -20.97 -14.98
C PHE A 22 -7.68 -21.99 -14.77
N LEU A 23 -8.92 -21.62 -15.10
CA LEU A 23 -10.09 -22.50 -14.99
C LEU A 23 -9.98 -23.70 -15.96
N GLU A 24 -9.47 -23.48 -17.17
CA GLU A 24 -9.17 -24.54 -18.13
C GLU A 24 -8.20 -25.58 -17.56
N LYS A 25 -7.08 -25.12 -16.98
CA LYS A 25 -6.11 -26.00 -16.32
C LYS A 25 -6.71 -26.72 -15.13
N ALA A 26 -7.50 -26.04 -14.30
CA ALA A 26 -8.16 -26.65 -13.16
C ALA A 26 -9.13 -27.78 -13.60
N ASN A 27 -9.86 -27.56 -14.70
CA ASN A 27 -10.78 -28.56 -15.26
C ASN A 27 -10.07 -29.81 -15.79
N GLN A 28 -8.76 -29.80 -16.03
CA GLN A 28 -8.02 -31.02 -16.36
C GLN A 28 -7.95 -32.01 -15.19
N PHE A 29 -8.17 -31.55 -13.96
CA PHE A 29 -8.13 -32.37 -12.75
C PHE A 29 -9.51 -32.88 -12.30
N GLY A 30 -10.60 -32.33 -12.84
CA GLY A 30 -11.95 -32.71 -12.43
C GLY A 30 -13.01 -31.64 -12.70
N ASP A 31 -14.17 -31.78 -12.07
CA ASP A 31 -15.28 -30.82 -12.14
C ASP A 31 -14.96 -29.60 -11.24
N VAL A 32 -14.92 -28.40 -11.84
CA VAL A 32 -14.48 -27.18 -11.15
C VAL A 32 -15.62 -26.47 -10.42
N TYR A 33 -15.49 -26.33 -9.12
CA TYR A 33 -16.34 -25.52 -8.26
C TYR A 33 -15.63 -24.21 -7.95
N ALA A 34 -16.14 -23.11 -8.51
CA ALA A 34 -15.56 -21.78 -8.36
C ALA A 34 -16.26 -20.99 -7.26
N CYS A 35 -15.56 -20.73 -6.16
CA CYS A 35 -16.10 -20.01 -5.01
C CYS A 35 -15.57 -18.58 -4.98
N ILE A 36 -16.47 -17.60 -5.13
CA ILE A 36 -16.10 -16.19 -5.26
C ILE A 36 -16.43 -15.38 -4.02
N GLY A 37 -15.51 -14.50 -3.63
CA GLY A 37 -15.75 -13.59 -2.51
C GLY A 37 -16.91 -12.62 -2.79
N SER A 38 -17.72 -12.38 -1.77
CA SER A 38 -18.81 -11.39 -1.79
C SER A 38 -18.30 -9.99 -2.10
N ASP A 39 -19.16 -9.08 -2.57
CA ASP A 39 -18.77 -7.70 -2.86
C ASP A 39 -18.24 -6.98 -1.60
N ASN A 40 -18.80 -7.30 -0.44
CA ASN A 40 -18.37 -6.76 0.84
C ASN A 40 -17.02 -7.34 1.28
N THR A 41 -16.84 -8.66 1.15
CA THR A 41 -15.57 -9.33 1.48
C THR A 41 -14.46 -8.84 0.57
N VAL A 42 -14.73 -8.69 -0.73
CA VAL A 42 -13.78 -8.11 -1.68
C VAL A 42 -13.41 -6.67 -1.29
N LYS A 43 -14.39 -5.86 -0.86
CA LYS A 43 -14.14 -4.51 -0.36
C LYS A 43 -13.32 -4.50 0.93
N GLU A 44 -13.60 -5.40 1.86
CA GLU A 44 -12.88 -5.49 3.12
C GLU A 44 -11.40 -5.83 2.87
N ILE A 45 -11.14 -6.86 2.06
CA ILE A 45 -9.79 -7.35 1.77
C ILE A 45 -9.01 -6.38 0.88
N LYS A 46 -9.65 -5.83 -0.16
CA LYS A 46 -8.97 -5.00 -1.17
C LYS A 46 -9.16 -3.49 -0.97
N GLY A 47 -9.92 -3.08 0.05
CA GLY A 47 -10.27 -1.69 0.31
C GLY A 47 -11.25 -1.06 -0.70
N ARG A 48 -11.77 -1.83 -1.67
CA ARG A 48 -12.63 -1.33 -2.76
C ARG A 48 -13.62 -2.38 -3.25
N TYR A 49 -14.80 -1.93 -3.70
CA TYR A 49 -15.77 -2.81 -4.34
C TYR A 49 -15.21 -3.42 -5.65
N PRO A 50 -15.66 -4.63 -6.03
CA PRO A 50 -15.44 -5.15 -7.37
C PRO A 50 -16.11 -4.26 -8.42
N VAL A 51 -15.59 -4.25 -9.65
CA VAL A 51 -16.24 -3.51 -10.75
C VAL A 51 -17.49 -4.24 -11.20
N ILE A 52 -17.41 -5.57 -11.29
CA ILE A 52 -18.51 -6.45 -11.65
C ILE A 52 -19.09 -7.02 -10.35
N THR A 53 -20.41 -6.89 -10.18
CA THR A 53 -21.08 -7.33 -8.94
C THR A 53 -20.94 -8.83 -8.71
N GLN A 54 -21.06 -9.31 -7.47
CA GLN A 54 -20.95 -10.74 -7.16
C GLN A 54 -21.95 -11.60 -7.95
N LYS A 55 -23.14 -11.08 -8.22
CA LYS A 55 -24.17 -11.77 -9.01
C LYS A 55 -23.75 -11.92 -10.47
N GLU A 56 -23.22 -10.87 -11.07
CA GLU A 56 -22.72 -10.90 -12.45
C GLU A 56 -21.44 -11.75 -12.56
N ARG A 57 -20.50 -11.63 -11.62
CA ARG A 57 -19.29 -12.46 -11.57
C ARG A 57 -19.67 -13.95 -11.51
N LYS A 58 -20.66 -14.30 -10.68
CA LYS A 58 -21.21 -15.67 -10.61
C LYS A 58 -21.76 -16.10 -11.97
N TYR A 59 -22.67 -15.31 -12.56
CA TYR A 59 -23.27 -15.61 -13.87
C TYR A 59 -22.22 -15.81 -14.97
N ILE A 60 -21.22 -14.92 -15.02
CA ILE A 60 -20.12 -14.99 -15.99
C ILE A 60 -19.33 -16.29 -15.80
N LEU A 61 -18.96 -16.64 -14.56
CA LEU A 61 -18.21 -17.85 -14.28
C LEU A 61 -18.99 -19.12 -14.62
N GLU A 62 -20.29 -19.17 -14.27
CA GLU A 62 -21.16 -20.31 -14.63
C GLU A 62 -21.33 -20.47 -16.15
N SER A 63 -21.14 -19.40 -16.91
CA SER A 63 -21.16 -19.43 -18.38
C SER A 63 -19.83 -19.92 -19.00
N ILE A 64 -18.77 -20.08 -18.21
CA ILE A 64 -17.49 -20.60 -18.70
C ILE A 64 -17.56 -22.12 -18.76
N LYS A 65 -17.30 -22.69 -19.95
CA LYS A 65 -17.36 -24.14 -20.22
C LYS A 65 -16.56 -25.05 -19.26
N PHE A 66 -15.63 -24.48 -18.51
CA PHE A 66 -14.74 -25.19 -17.59
C PHE A 66 -15.22 -25.19 -16.14
N VAL A 67 -16.30 -24.47 -15.82
CA VAL A 67 -16.84 -24.31 -14.47
C VAL A 67 -18.09 -25.18 -14.36
N LYS A 68 -18.12 -26.08 -13.36
CA LYS A 68 -19.27 -26.93 -13.04
C LYS A 68 -20.33 -26.15 -12.26
N GLU A 69 -19.89 -25.38 -11.27
CA GLU A 69 -20.75 -24.60 -10.39
C GLU A 69 -19.98 -23.39 -9.86
N CYS A 70 -20.67 -22.26 -9.67
CA CYS A 70 -20.11 -21.11 -8.97
C CYS A 70 -20.93 -20.72 -7.74
N ARG A 71 -20.24 -20.48 -6.61
CA ARG A 71 -20.85 -20.04 -5.36
C ARG A 71 -20.29 -18.71 -4.91
N ILE A 72 -21.11 -17.94 -4.21
CA ILE A 72 -20.66 -16.73 -3.52
C ILE A 72 -20.38 -17.13 -2.08
N ASN A 73 -19.18 -16.83 -1.61
CA ASN A 73 -18.73 -17.18 -0.27
C ASN A 73 -19.56 -16.47 0.79
N LYS A 74 -19.97 -17.22 1.82
CA LYS A 74 -20.74 -16.69 2.96
C LYS A 74 -19.86 -16.05 4.03
N GLY A 75 -18.61 -16.46 4.13
CA GLY A 75 -17.68 -15.95 5.14
C GLY A 75 -17.08 -14.58 4.78
N ASN A 76 -16.09 -14.20 5.59
CA ASN A 76 -15.39 -12.92 5.52
C ASN A 76 -13.87 -13.10 5.74
N GLY A 77 -13.10 -12.04 5.47
CA GLY A 77 -11.65 -12.06 5.57
C GLY A 77 -10.95 -12.98 4.55
N ASN A 78 -9.69 -13.32 4.80
CA ASN A 78 -8.82 -14.01 3.83
C ASN A 78 -9.18 -15.49 3.57
N ILE A 79 -10.05 -16.08 4.39
CA ILE A 79 -10.52 -17.46 4.26
C ILE A 79 -12.06 -17.45 4.35
N ASP A 80 -12.66 -16.63 3.50
CA ASP A 80 -14.11 -16.44 3.45
C ASP A 80 -14.89 -17.66 2.93
N PHE A 81 -14.19 -18.63 2.37
CA PHE A 81 -14.74 -19.77 1.63
C PHE A 81 -14.81 -21.08 2.44
N VAL A 82 -14.54 -21.08 3.76
CA VAL A 82 -14.48 -22.31 4.58
C VAL A 82 -15.81 -23.07 4.53
N GLU A 83 -16.94 -22.38 4.63
CA GLU A 83 -18.25 -23.00 4.59
C GLU A 83 -18.49 -23.71 3.25
N GLU A 84 -18.15 -23.07 2.14
CA GLU A 84 -18.28 -23.68 0.81
C GLU A 84 -17.30 -24.84 0.63
N LEU A 85 -16.10 -24.76 1.20
CA LEU A 85 -15.11 -25.83 1.14
C LEU A 85 -15.61 -27.09 1.85
N ILE A 86 -16.22 -26.94 3.02
CA ILE A 86 -16.82 -28.04 3.79
C ILE A 86 -18.00 -28.64 3.03
N ASP A 87 -18.92 -27.81 2.54
CA ASP A 87 -20.15 -28.27 1.87
C ASP A 87 -19.86 -28.96 0.53
N ILE A 88 -18.90 -28.44 -0.25
CA ILE A 88 -18.51 -29.05 -1.53
C ILE A 88 -17.76 -30.37 -1.31
N SER A 89 -16.95 -30.44 -0.25
CA SER A 89 -16.05 -31.56 0.06
C SER A 89 -15.21 -31.97 -1.16
N PRO A 90 -14.29 -31.10 -1.61
CA PRO A 90 -13.52 -31.33 -2.83
C PRO A 90 -12.36 -32.31 -2.62
N ASP A 91 -11.95 -32.99 -3.69
CA ASP A 91 -10.74 -33.83 -3.67
C ASP A 91 -9.47 -33.00 -3.80
N ILE A 92 -9.54 -31.87 -4.52
CA ILE A 92 -8.38 -31.04 -4.88
C ILE A 92 -8.73 -29.56 -4.70
N PHE A 93 -7.84 -28.78 -4.07
CA PHE A 93 -7.90 -27.33 -4.07
C PHE A 93 -6.73 -26.76 -4.88
N ILE A 94 -7.06 -26.08 -5.98
CA ILE A 94 -6.08 -25.43 -6.86
C ILE A 94 -6.08 -23.91 -6.64
N VAL A 95 -4.89 -23.35 -6.44
CA VAL A 95 -4.66 -21.89 -6.37
C VAL A 95 -3.60 -21.45 -7.38
N ASN A 96 -3.54 -20.14 -7.66
CA ASN A 96 -2.38 -19.54 -8.32
C ASN A 96 -1.30 -19.16 -7.28
N GLU A 97 -0.07 -18.94 -7.72
CA GLU A 97 1.05 -18.47 -6.87
C GLU A 97 0.65 -17.25 -6.00
N ASP A 98 -0.02 -16.26 -6.59
CA ASP A 98 -0.50 -15.06 -5.88
C ASP A 98 -1.53 -15.35 -4.77
N GLY A 99 -2.23 -16.49 -4.87
CA GLY A 99 -3.27 -16.91 -3.94
C GLY A 99 -2.82 -17.98 -2.95
N ASN A 100 -1.54 -18.38 -3.00
CA ASN A 100 -0.96 -19.38 -2.12
C ASN A 100 -0.71 -18.82 -0.71
N SER A 101 -1.06 -19.57 0.33
CA SER A 101 -0.73 -19.22 1.72
C SER A 101 -0.54 -20.46 2.57
N SER A 102 0.26 -20.34 3.64
CA SER A 102 0.46 -21.42 4.62
C SER A 102 -0.86 -21.84 5.27
N THR A 103 -1.74 -20.88 5.57
CA THR A 103 -3.04 -21.16 6.21
C THR A 103 -3.96 -22.00 5.31
N LYS A 104 -3.94 -21.79 3.99
CA LYS A 104 -4.70 -22.63 3.05
C LYS A 104 -4.15 -24.04 2.97
N LEU A 105 -2.82 -24.16 2.96
CA LEU A 105 -2.14 -25.45 2.95
C LEU A 105 -2.43 -26.24 4.22
N GLU A 106 -2.34 -25.61 5.39
CA GLU A 106 -2.70 -26.19 6.70
C GLU A 106 -4.16 -26.66 6.70
N LEU A 107 -5.10 -25.80 6.29
CA LEU A 107 -6.51 -26.16 6.18
C LEU A 107 -6.75 -27.38 5.26
N CYS A 108 -6.06 -27.44 4.12
CA CYS A 108 -6.17 -28.58 3.21
C CYS A 108 -5.61 -29.87 3.82
N ASN A 109 -4.48 -29.78 4.53
CA ASN A 109 -3.89 -30.93 5.22
C ASN A 109 -4.84 -31.47 6.30
N ASP A 110 -5.43 -30.59 7.11
CA ASP A 110 -6.37 -30.95 8.16
C ASP A 110 -7.64 -31.63 7.61
N MET A 111 -8.07 -31.22 6.41
CA MET A 111 -9.25 -31.75 5.73
C MET A 111 -8.97 -32.92 4.77
N GLY A 112 -7.69 -33.31 4.59
CA GLY A 112 -7.29 -34.37 3.65
C GLY A 112 -7.48 -34.00 2.16
N ILE A 113 -7.43 -32.71 1.81
CA ILE A 113 -7.63 -32.19 0.45
C ILE A 113 -6.27 -32.03 -0.25
N GLU A 114 -6.16 -32.49 -1.49
CA GLU A 114 -4.93 -32.31 -2.27
C GLU A 114 -4.75 -30.84 -2.68
N TYR A 115 -3.69 -30.17 -2.22
CA TYR A 115 -3.44 -28.75 -2.52
C TYR A 115 -2.43 -28.57 -3.66
N LYS A 116 -2.80 -27.81 -4.70
CA LYS A 116 -1.94 -27.52 -5.87
C LYS A 116 -1.78 -26.03 -6.13
N VAL A 117 -0.56 -25.61 -6.44
CA VAL A 117 -0.21 -24.22 -6.78
C VAL A 117 0.23 -24.13 -8.23
N PHE A 118 -0.44 -23.30 -9.04
CA PHE A 118 -0.11 -23.09 -10.44
C PHE A 118 0.51 -21.72 -10.71
N LYS A 119 1.46 -21.70 -11.65
CA LYS A 119 1.99 -20.46 -12.23
C LYS A 119 0.96 -19.85 -13.18
N ARG A 120 0.81 -18.54 -13.09
CA ARG A 120 -0.09 -17.78 -13.98
C ARG A 120 0.57 -17.61 -15.34
N ILE A 121 0.24 -18.50 -16.27
CA ILE A 121 0.72 -18.48 -17.65
C ILE A 121 -0.45 -18.05 -18.55
N PRO A 122 -0.35 -16.93 -19.29
CA PRO A 122 -1.41 -16.51 -20.21
C PRO A 122 -1.54 -17.51 -21.37
N PHE A 123 -2.72 -17.57 -21.97
CA PHE A 123 -2.89 -18.30 -23.23
C PHE A 123 -1.94 -17.76 -24.30
N ILE A 124 -1.40 -18.65 -25.15
CA ILE A 124 -0.40 -18.31 -26.16
C ILE A 124 -0.92 -17.18 -27.05
N GLY A 125 -0.11 -16.13 -27.23
CA GLY A 125 -0.44 -14.97 -28.05
C GLY A 125 -1.29 -13.89 -27.35
N LEU A 126 -1.73 -14.09 -26.10
CA LEU A 126 -2.45 -13.07 -25.32
C LEU A 126 -1.56 -12.42 -24.25
N PRO A 127 -1.73 -11.10 -23.99
CA PRO A 127 -0.97 -10.43 -22.97
C PRO A 127 -1.27 -11.01 -21.57
N LYS A 128 -0.24 -11.08 -20.72
CA LYS A 128 -0.43 -11.34 -19.28
C LYS A 128 -1.22 -10.15 -18.70
N ARG A 129 -2.35 -10.44 -18.06
CA ARG A 129 -3.21 -9.44 -17.40
C ARG A 129 -3.69 -9.94 -16.05
N THR A 130 -3.99 -9.01 -15.17
CA THR A 130 -4.71 -9.15 -13.91
C THR A 130 -5.94 -8.23 -13.94
N SER A 131 -6.93 -8.48 -13.08
CA SER A 131 -8.06 -7.55 -12.91
C SER A 131 -7.61 -6.13 -12.54
N THR A 132 -6.46 -6.02 -11.86
CA THR A 132 -5.84 -4.73 -11.53
C THR A 132 -5.31 -4.01 -12.77
N ASP A 133 -4.83 -4.74 -13.78
CA ASP A 133 -4.33 -4.14 -15.04
C ASP A 133 -5.45 -3.58 -15.94
N LEU A 134 -6.69 -4.06 -15.75
CA LEU A 134 -7.85 -3.66 -16.57
C LEU A 134 -8.62 -2.46 -15.99
N ARG A 135 -8.52 -2.23 -14.68
CA ARG A 135 -9.10 -1.05 -14.04
C ARG A 135 -8.13 0.09 -14.26
N ILE A 136 -8.51 1.10 -15.07
CA ILE A 136 -7.91 2.44 -15.19
C ILE A 136 -6.53 2.52 -14.52
N LYS A 137 -5.46 2.39 -15.31
CA LYS A 137 -4.07 2.51 -14.83
C LYS A 137 -3.87 3.94 -14.34
N THR A 138 -4.27 4.22 -13.10
CA THR A 138 -3.99 5.50 -12.50
C THR A 138 -2.48 5.60 -12.29
N THR A 139 -1.84 6.47 -13.06
CA THR A 139 -0.41 6.77 -12.95
C THR A 139 -0.16 7.82 -11.87
N ILE A 140 -1.22 8.31 -11.20
CA ILE A 140 -1.07 9.23 -10.09
C ILE A 140 -0.20 8.58 -9.00
N PRO A 141 0.95 9.19 -8.65
CA PRO A 141 1.93 8.64 -7.72
C PRO A 141 1.40 8.50 -6.29
N PHE A 142 2.14 7.76 -5.47
CA PHE A 142 2.03 7.83 -4.02
C PHE A 142 3.16 8.69 -3.44
N ARG A 143 3.05 9.02 -2.15
CA ARG A 143 4.04 9.80 -1.42
C ARG A 143 4.49 9.05 -0.18
N ILE A 144 5.79 8.98 0.08
CA ILE A 144 6.36 8.53 1.36
C ILE A 144 7.00 9.71 2.08
N ASP A 145 6.66 9.88 3.36
CA ASP A 145 7.39 10.75 4.30
C ASP A 145 8.62 10.01 4.84
N LEU A 146 9.81 10.51 4.51
CA LEU A 146 11.06 9.95 5.02
C LEU A 146 11.38 10.45 6.43
N ALA A 147 11.23 11.75 6.67
CA ALA A 147 11.50 12.34 7.98
C ALA A 147 10.82 13.70 8.12
N GLY A 148 10.56 14.09 9.36
CA GLY A 148 10.00 15.40 9.69
C GLY A 148 8.49 15.54 9.46
N GLY A 149 7.78 14.50 9.00
CA GLY A 149 6.32 14.57 8.87
C GLY A 149 5.65 15.11 10.13
N TRP A 150 4.62 15.96 9.94
CA TRP A 150 3.99 16.88 10.90
C TRP A 150 4.64 18.26 11.02
N LEU A 151 5.88 18.49 10.54
CA LEU A 151 6.44 19.85 10.44
C LEU A 151 5.74 20.73 9.40
N ASP A 152 4.89 20.16 8.56
CA ASP A 152 3.99 20.87 7.65
C ASP A 152 2.73 21.44 8.34
N GLN A 153 2.52 21.11 9.62
CA GLN A 153 1.41 21.61 10.41
C GLN A 153 1.84 22.83 11.25
N PRO A 154 1.11 23.97 11.18
CA PRO A 154 1.48 25.19 11.91
C PRO A 154 1.64 25.01 13.41
N PHE A 155 0.79 24.20 14.04
CA PHE A 155 0.86 23.95 15.49
C PHE A 155 2.16 23.25 15.92
N ILE A 156 2.94 22.69 14.98
CA ILE A 156 4.30 22.19 15.23
C ILE A 156 5.34 23.21 14.73
N ASN A 157 5.25 23.69 13.49
CA ASN A 157 6.31 24.52 12.91
C ASN A 157 6.39 25.96 13.44
N GLN A 158 5.37 26.42 14.16
CA GLN A 158 5.45 27.65 14.96
C GLN A 158 6.33 27.49 16.21
N LEU A 159 6.46 26.26 16.72
CA LEU A 159 7.32 25.98 17.88
C LEU A 159 8.77 25.81 17.48
N ASN A 160 9.00 25.19 16.31
CA ASN A 160 10.30 25.13 15.68
C ASN A 160 10.15 24.89 14.17
N SER A 161 10.73 25.77 13.36
CA SER A 161 10.77 25.58 11.91
C SER A 161 11.58 24.33 11.56
N GLY A 162 11.23 23.68 10.46
CA GLY A 162 11.92 22.46 10.04
C GLY A 162 11.44 21.96 8.69
N SER A 163 12.07 20.89 8.22
CA SER A 163 11.76 20.32 6.92
C SER A 163 11.00 19.01 7.01
N VAL A 164 10.09 18.79 6.07
CA VAL A 164 9.56 17.46 5.75
C VAL A 164 10.32 16.92 4.54
N LEU A 165 10.81 15.68 4.63
CA LEU A 165 11.45 14.99 3.51
C LEU A 165 10.45 14.03 2.87
N THR A 166 10.15 14.22 1.59
CA THR A 166 9.20 13.37 0.86
C THR A 166 9.84 12.75 -0.38
N ILE A 167 9.42 11.54 -0.71
CA ILE A 167 9.68 10.93 -2.02
C ILE A 167 8.37 10.62 -2.73
N SER A 168 8.34 10.87 -4.03
CA SER A 168 7.23 10.48 -4.91
C SER A 168 7.52 9.10 -5.48
N ILE A 169 6.58 8.16 -5.35
CA ILE A 169 6.78 6.78 -5.81
C ILE A 169 5.77 6.42 -6.90
N GLU A 170 6.26 5.66 -7.88
CA GLU A 170 5.46 5.09 -8.95
C GLU A 170 4.46 4.06 -8.39
N PRO A 171 3.23 3.99 -8.92
CA PRO A 171 2.26 2.97 -8.55
C PRO A 171 2.59 1.62 -9.22
N THR A 172 3.80 1.09 -9.01
CA THR A 172 4.25 -0.19 -9.58
C THR A 172 3.55 -1.40 -8.97
N ILE A 173 2.97 -1.23 -7.79
CA ILE A 173 2.09 -2.17 -7.12
C ILE A 173 0.88 -1.42 -6.56
N GLU A 174 -0.20 -2.14 -6.30
CA GLU A 174 -1.38 -1.56 -5.64
C GLU A 174 -1.11 -1.46 -4.14
N PHE A 175 -0.90 -0.24 -3.64
CA PHE A 175 -0.70 0.01 -2.21
C PHE A 175 -2.03 0.11 -1.45
N ASN A 176 -2.05 -0.31 -0.18
CA ASN A 176 -3.23 -0.26 0.68
C ASN A 176 -3.78 1.17 0.80
N ILE A 177 -5.11 1.31 0.86
CA ILE A 177 -5.78 2.59 1.14
C ILE A 177 -5.62 2.93 2.63
N ARG A 178 -5.48 4.21 2.97
CA ARG A 178 -5.18 4.71 4.33
C ARG A 178 -3.87 4.14 4.89
N SER A 179 -2.89 3.93 4.02
CA SER A 179 -1.58 3.37 4.37
C SER A 179 -0.57 4.39 4.88
N GLY A 180 -0.95 5.66 5.05
CA GLY A 180 0.02 6.73 5.33
C GLY A 180 0.77 7.23 4.11
N MET A 181 0.48 6.70 2.92
CA MET A 181 1.17 7.05 1.67
C MET A 181 0.48 8.16 0.87
N ALA A 182 -0.11 9.15 1.58
CA ALA A 182 -1.00 10.17 1.03
C ALA A 182 -2.23 9.63 0.27
N SER A 183 -2.78 8.47 0.66
CA SER A 183 -3.92 7.86 -0.07
C SER A 183 -5.16 8.77 -0.14
N SER A 184 -5.41 9.59 0.88
CA SER A 184 -6.55 10.54 0.89
C SER A 184 -6.37 11.63 -0.16
N THR A 185 -5.24 12.35 -0.10
CA THR A 185 -4.87 13.37 -1.09
C THR A 185 -4.77 12.79 -2.50
N ARG A 186 -4.25 11.56 -2.65
CA ARG A 186 -4.21 10.84 -3.92
C ARG A 186 -5.61 10.57 -4.47
N ASN A 187 -6.56 10.17 -3.64
CA ASN A 187 -7.95 10.00 -4.07
C ASN A 187 -8.56 11.32 -4.51
N LYS A 188 -8.22 12.44 -3.85
CA LYS A 188 -8.62 13.79 -4.30
C LYS A 188 -7.98 14.17 -5.64
N ALA A 189 -6.74 13.77 -5.89
CA ALA A 189 -6.10 13.95 -7.20
C ALA A 189 -6.79 13.11 -8.30
N ILE A 190 -7.20 11.88 -7.98
CA ILE A 190 -7.99 11.03 -8.90
C ILE A 190 -9.38 11.63 -9.16
N GLU A 191 -10.03 12.18 -8.14
CA GLU A 191 -11.30 12.87 -8.29
C GLU A 191 -11.17 14.09 -9.20
N LEU A 192 -10.08 14.85 -9.05
CA LEU A 192 -9.83 16.08 -9.79
C LEU A 192 -9.32 15.87 -11.22
N TRP A 193 -8.47 14.86 -11.45
CA TRP A 193 -7.73 14.66 -12.71
C TRP A 193 -7.87 13.25 -13.30
N ASN A 194 -8.72 12.41 -12.71
CA ASN A 194 -8.97 11.04 -13.14
C ASN A 194 -7.72 10.13 -13.05
N SER A 195 -7.12 9.77 -14.18
CA SER A 195 -6.12 8.70 -14.24
C SER A 195 -4.67 9.17 -14.15
N GLU A 196 -4.36 10.42 -14.44
CA GLU A 196 -2.98 10.89 -14.55
C GLU A 196 -2.80 12.30 -14.01
N LEU A 197 -1.56 12.67 -13.70
CA LEU A 197 -1.25 14.03 -13.32
C LEU A 197 -1.28 14.93 -14.55
N PRO A 198 -1.90 16.12 -14.48
CA PRO A 198 -1.91 17.05 -15.60
C PRO A 198 -0.50 17.58 -15.89
N VAL A 199 -0.25 17.88 -17.17
CA VAL A 199 0.97 18.55 -17.59
C VAL A 199 0.98 19.98 -17.06
N GLY A 200 2.10 20.41 -16.46
CA GLY A 200 2.23 21.79 -15.98
C GLY A 200 3.28 21.96 -14.90
N ASN A 201 3.24 23.12 -14.23
CA ASN A 201 4.13 23.40 -13.12
C ASN A 201 3.69 22.60 -11.87
N PRO A 202 4.49 21.65 -11.38
CA PRO A 202 4.08 20.75 -10.29
C PRO A 202 3.81 21.48 -8.97
N ILE A 203 4.46 22.61 -8.70
CA ILE A 203 4.20 23.43 -7.51
C ILE A 203 2.82 24.10 -7.61
N LYS A 204 2.45 24.63 -8.78
CA LYS A 204 1.11 25.20 -9.01
C LYS A 204 0.02 24.13 -8.90
N LEU A 205 0.25 22.96 -9.48
CA LEU A 205 -0.67 21.83 -9.39
C LEU A 205 -0.82 21.33 -7.95
N ALA A 206 0.28 21.28 -7.18
CA ALA A 206 0.24 20.93 -5.76
C ALA A 206 -0.59 21.94 -4.94
N LYS A 207 -0.51 23.23 -5.25
CA LYS A 207 -1.38 24.25 -4.64
C LYS A 207 -2.84 24.01 -4.96
N ILE A 208 -3.17 23.73 -6.23
CA ILE A 208 -4.54 23.43 -6.66
C ILE A 208 -5.07 22.22 -5.90
N LEU A 209 -4.31 21.12 -5.85
CA LEU A 209 -4.71 19.91 -5.13
C LEU A 209 -4.86 20.15 -3.62
N PHE A 210 -3.92 20.87 -3.00
CA PHE A 210 -3.98 21.24 -1.59
C PHE A 210 -5.22 22.08 -1.28
N SER A 211 -5.55 23.06 -2.11
CA SER A 211 -6.77 23.86 -1.96
C SER A 211 -8.05 23.05 -2.22
N TYR A 212 -8.02 22.10 -3.15
CA TYR A 212 -9.14 21.20 -3.44
C TYR A 212 -9.42 20.24 -2.28
N GLU A 213 -8.38 19.69 -1.64
CA GLU A 213 -8.52 18.85 -0.46
C GLU A 213 -8.98 19.64 0.79
N ASN A 214 -8.63 20.93 0.86
CA ASN A 214 -8.91 21.80 1.99
C ASN A 214 -9.86 22.95 1.60
N PRO A 215 -11.15 22.68 1.31
CA PRO A 215 -12.10 23.72 0.98
C PRO A 215 -12.32 24.69 2.16
N PRO A 216 -12.69 25.95 1.90
CA PRO A 216 -12.97 26.93 2.95
C PRO A 216 -13.97 26.41 3.99
N GLY A 217 -13.70 26.66 5.27
CA GLY A 217 -14.55 26.21 6.39
C GLY A 217 -14.21 24.84 6.96
N ASN A 218 -13.26 24.10 6.37
CA ASN A 218 -12.78 22.85 6.94
C ASN A 218 -12.00 23.09 8.25
N LYS A 219 -12.36 22.34 9.31
CA LYS A 219 -11.75 22.51 10.65
C LYS A 219 -10.40 21.80 10.78
N VAL A 220 -10.17 20.77 9.99
CA VAL A 220 -8.93 19.98 9.98
C VAL A 220 -8.29 20.11 8.61
N ILE A 221 -7.12 20.73 8.58
CA ILE A 221 -6.39 21.00 7.33
C ILE A 221 -5.36 19.89 7.11
N SER A 222 -5.51 19.15 6.02
CA SER A 222 -4.51 18.20 5.54
C SER A 222 -3.20 18.93 5.25
N GLY A 223 -2.08 18.26 5.50
CA GLY A 223 -0.75 18.81 5.28
C GLY A 223 -0.40 18.99 3.80
N SER A 224 0.29 20.09 3.44
CA SER A 224 0.67 20.32 2.03
C SER A 224 1.76 19.37 1.53
N GLN A 225 2.48 18.69 2.43
CA GLN A 225 3.50 17.69 2.09
C GLN A 225 2.93 16.55 1.21
N ASP A 226 1.65 16.21 1.40
CA ASP A 226 0.98 15.14 0.68
C ASP A 226 0.79 15.52 -0.78
N ALA A 227 0.22 16.71 -1.02
CA ALA A 227 0.02 17.24 -2.36
C ALA A 227 1.37 17.46 -3.06
N LEU A 228 2.34 18.04 -2.34
CA LEU A 228 3.68 18.28 -2.86
C LEU A 228 4.40 16.97 -3.22
N GLY A 229 4.36 15.95 -2.38
CA GLY A 229 5.04 14.68 -2.67
C GLY A 229 4.31 13.78 -3.69
N ILE A 230 3.03 14.03 -3.98
CA ILE A 230 2.36 13.43 -5.15
C ILE A 230 2.82 14.15 -6.43
N LEU A 231 2.93 15.49 -6.42
CA LEU A 231 3.18 16.27 -7.63
C LEU A 231 4.67 16.46 -7.97
N LEU A 232 5.56 16.60 -6.99
CA LEU A 232 7.00 16.76 -7.21
C LEU A 232 7.67 15.38 -7.35
N PRO A 233 8.44 15.12 -8.43
CA PRO A 233 9.17 13.87 -8.58
C PRO A 233 10.41 13.82 -7.65
N GLY A 234 11.03 12.65 -7.55
CA GLY A 234 12.28 12.47 -6.82
C GLY A 234 12.14 12.63 -5.31
N LEU A 235 13.22 13.08 -4.68
CA LEU A 235 13.34 13.40 -3.26
C LEU A 235 13.16 14.92 -3.07
N ASN A 236 12.36 15.34 -2.09
CA ASN A 236 12.04 16.74 -1.85
C ASN A 236 12.21 17.09 -0.37
N LYS A 237 12.97 18.15 -0.09
CA LYS A 237 13.04 18.81 1.23
C LYS A 237 12.12 20.01 1.23
N LEU A 238 11.08 19.97 2.07
CA LEU A 238 10.04 20.99 2.16
C LEU A 238 10.20 21.74 3.49
N PHE A 239 10.78 22.93 3.48
CA PHE A 239 11.04 23.69 4.70
C PHE A 239 9.84 24.56 5.09
N TYR A 240 9.33 24.39 6.30
CA TYR A 240 8.17 25.11 6.83
C TYR A 240 8.59 26.03 7.97
N ASN A 241 8.09 27.27 7.92
CA ASN A 241 8.20 28.25 8.98
C ASN A 241 6.88 29.03 9.07
N ASN A 242 6.13 28.77 10.14
CA ASN A 242 4.88 29.45 10.45
C ASN A 242 3.82 29.40 9.33
N GLY A 243 3.43 28.20 8.92
CA GLY A 243 2.39 28.04 7.90
C GLY A 243 2.20 26.62 7.38
N TYR A 244 1.15 26.44 6.58
CA TYR A 244 0.82 25.17 5.92
C TYR A 244 1.59 24.95 4.62
N TRP A 245 2.19 25.99 4.04
CA TRP A 245 2.92 25.92 2.78
C TRP A 245 4.42 26.15 3.04
N PRO A 246 5.33 25.39 2.42
CA PRO A 246 6.75 25.54 2.69
C PRO A 246 7.28 26.88 2.15
N ASN A 247 8.21 27.49 2.88
CA ASN A 247 8.91 28.70 2.47
C ASN A 247 9.99 28.41 1.41
N SER A 248 10.56 27.20 1.42
CA SER A 248 11.50 26.73 0.38
C SER A 248 11.32 25.25 0.10
N ILE A 249 11.68 24.85 -1.13
CA ILE A 249 11.55 23.50 -1.65
C ILE A 249 12.86 23.16 -2.36
N ASP A 250 13.61 22.18 -1.85
CA ASP A 250 14.79 21.62 -2.53
C ASP A 250 14.43 20.24 -3.12
N SER A 251 14.39 20.16 -4.45
CA SER A 251 14.05 18.93 -5.19
C SER A 251 15.30 18.26 -5.76
N ILE A 252 15.57 17.02 -5.35
CA ILE A 252 16.67 16.18 -5.81
C ILE A 252 16.15 15.11 -6.76
N ASN A 253 16.64 15.17 -8.00
CA ASN A 253 16.38 14.19 -9.06
C ASN A 253 17.67 13.50 -9.51
N ASP A 254 18.74 13.58 -8.71
CA ASP A 254 20.00 12.89 -8.98
C ASP A 254 19.80 11.37 -8.91
N GLU A 255 20.08 10.68 -10.00
CA GLU A 255 19.81 9.24 -10.11
C GLU A 255 20.63 8.43 -9.09
N SER A 256 21.84 8.87 -8.72
CA SER A 256 22.65 8.15 -7.73
C SER A 256 22.03 8.19 -6.33
N ILE A 257 21.40 9.32 -5.96
CA ILE A 257 20.66 9.47 -4.71
C ILE A 257 19.35 8.67 -4.75
N LEU A 258 18.62 8.72 -5.85
CA LEU A 258 17.36 7.98 -5.98
C LEU A 258 17.59 6.46 -5.93
N LEU A 259 18.59 5.96 -6.65
CA LEU A 259 18.99 4.55 -6.60
C LEU A 259 19.50 4.13 -5.23
N PHE A 260 20.21 5.00 -4.51
CA PHE A 260 20.61 4.74 -3.14
C PHE A 260 19.38 4.51 -2.24
N LEU A 261 18.38 5.38 -2.31
CA LEU A 261 17.13 5.22 -1.55
C LEU A 261 16.37 3.95 -1.96
N GLU A 262 16.19 3.73 -3.27
CA GLU A 262 15.52 2.53 -3.78
C GLU A 262 16.24 1.25 -3.35
N LYS A 263 17.57 1.22 -3.31
CA LYS A 263 18.36 0.08 -2.87
C LYS A 263 18.11 -0.27 -1.41
N HIS A 264 17.99 0.75 -0.55
CA HIS A 264 18.01 0.57 0.90
C HIS A 264 16.64 0.60 1.58
N LEU A 265 15.58 1.02 0.90
CA LEU A 265 14.22 1.04 1.44
C LEU A 265 13.46 -0.26 1.13
N PHE A 266 12.81 -0.81 2.16
CA PHE A 266 11.98 -2.01 2.10
C PHE A 266 10.68 -1.77 2.86
N LEU A 267 9.55 -2.24 2.34
CA LEU A 267 8.24 -2.03 2.95
C LEU A 267 7.66 -3.36 3.43
N ILE A 268 7.26 -3.43 4.70
CA ILE A 268 6.46 -4.53 5.26
C ILE A 268 5.01 -4.06 5.35
N SER A 269 4.08 -4.81 4.77
CA SER A 269 2.66 -4.50 4.90
C SER A 269 2.21 -4.74 6.34
N LEU A 270 1.53 -3.74 6.91
CA LEU A 270 0.83 -3.86 8.18
C LEU A 270 -0.64 -4.22 7.91
N GLY A 271 -1.30 -4.81 8.89
CA GLY A 271 -2.74 -5.04 8.85
C GLY A 271 -3.55 -3.75 8.73
N SER A 272 -4.85 -3.89 8.47
CA SER A 272 -5.78 -2.75 8.39
C SER A 272 -5.92 -2.04 9.74
N ARG A 273 -6.06 -0.71 9.69
CA ARG A 273 -6.40 0.12 10.86
C ARG A 273 -7.68 -0.38 11.54
N LYS A 274 -7.69 -0.43 12.88
CA LYS A 274 -8.94 -0.55 13.65
C LYS A 274 -9.76 0.74 13.50
N ASN A 275 -11.09 0.64 13.50
CA ASN A 275 -12.00 1.73 13.14
C ASN A 275 -11.99 2.94 14.10
N ASP A 276 -11.65 2.76 15.37
CA ASP A 276 -11.72 3.81 16.41
C ASP A 276 -10.37 4.54 16.65
N TYR A 277 -9.52 4.60 15.63
CA TYR A 277 -8.14 5.08 15.78
C TYR A 277 -7.98 6.57 15.44
N ASN A 278 -7.71 7.40 16.44
CA ASN A 278 -7.35 8.81 16.28
C ASN A 278 -5.93 9.11 16.77
N VAL A 279 -5.08 9.58 15.85
CA VAL A 279 -3.67 9.91 16.11
C VAL A 279 -3.52 11.16 16.96
N LEU A 280 -4.48 12.08 16.87
CA LEU A 280 -4.44 13.37 17.56
C LEU A 280 -4.86 13.25 19.03
N ASP A 281 -5.43 12.13 19.44
CA ASP A 281 -5.73 11.87 20.83
C ASP A 281 -4.42 11.73 21.63
N ASN A 282 -4.39 12.30 22.83
CA ASN A 282 -3.22 12.32 23.73
C ASN A 282 -1.95 12.96 23.14
N ILE A 283 -2.11 13.88 22.18
CA ILE A 283 -0.99 14.63 21.61
C ILE A 283 -0.20 15.40 22.67
N ARG A 284 1.13 15.40 22.54
CA ARG A 284 2.09 16.03 23.45
C ARG A 284 2.94 17.04 22.70
N ILE A 285 2.32 18.15 22.34
CA ILE A 285 3.00 19.23 21.61
C ILE A 285 3.98 19.93 22.57
N SER A 286 5.26 20.01 22.19
CA SER A 286 6.26 20.79 22.90
C SER A 286 7.32 21.35 21.95
N LYS A 287 7.94 22.46 22.33
CA LYS A 287 9.05 23.06 21.58
C LYS A 287 10.22 22.10 21.42
N GLU A 288 10.53 21.34 22.47
CA GLU A 288 11.59 20.35 22.44
C GLU A 288 11.26 19.19 21.49
N GLY A 289 10.02 18.68 21.52
CA GLY A 289 9.58 17.65 20.56
C GLY A 289 9.68 18.12 19.11
N ALA A 290 9.20 19.34 18.82
CA ALA A 290 9.30 19.95 17.50
C ALA A 290 10.78 20.15 17.07
N SER A 291 11.64 20.57 18.00
CA SER A 291 13.08 20.73 17.75
C SER A 291 13.78 19.40 17.45
N GLN A 292 13.46 18.34 18.19
CA GLN A 292 14.02 17.01 17.96
C GLN A 292 13.57 16.44 16.61
N LEU A 293 12.29 16.63 16.25
CA LEU A 293 11.76 16.22 14.95
C LEU A 293 12.44 16.94 13.79
N ALA A 294 12.61 18.27 13.89
CA ALA A 294 13.32 19.06 12.88
C ALA A 294 14.79 18.63 12.75
N LYS A 295 15.48 18.42 13.87
CA LYS A 295 16.86 17.94 13.89
C LYS A 295 16.99 16.58 13.21
N ALA A 296 16.12 15.63 13.53
CA ALA A 296 16.14 14.30 12.92
C ALA A 296 15.89 14.35 11.40
N SER A 297 15.06 15.29 10.94
CA SER A 297 14.86 15.55 9.52
C SER A 297 16.13 16.07 8.83
N ASP A 298 16.82 17.04 9.42
CA ASP A 298 18.08 17.55 8.87
C ASP A 298 19.20 16.51 8.89
N GLU A 299 19.29 15.68 9.93
CA GLU A 299 20.23 14.55 10.01
C GLU A 299 19.93 13.51 8.92
N THR A 300 18.64 13.20 8.70
CA THR A 300 18.20 12.29 7.63
C THR A 300 18.59 12.83 6.26
N TRP A 301 18.36 14.12 6.01
CA TRP A 301 18.76 14.77 4.77
C TRP A 301 20.26 14.65 4.52
N LYS A 302 21.08 15.02 5.51
CA LYS A 302 22.55 14.95 5.41
C LYS A 302 23.03 13.52 5.13
N ALA A 303 22.47 12.54 5.82
CA ALA A 303 22.84 11.13 5.62
C ALA A 303 22.51 10.65 4.20
N ILE A 304 21.34 11.01 3.67
CA ILE A 304 20.95 10.66 2.29
C ILE A 304 21.87 11.34 1.28
N MET A 305 22.16 12.64 1.43
CA MET A 305 23.05 13.37 0.53
C MET A 305 24.47 12.78 0.52
N ASN A 306 24.93 12.30 1.68
CA ASN A 306 26.23 11.63 1.81
C ASN A 306 26.20 10.14 1.41
N LYS A 307 25.02 9.58 1.08
CA LYS A 307 24.79 8.15 0.84
C LYS A 307 25.31 7.25 1.97
N ASP A 308 25.22 7.75 3.21
CA ASP A 308 25.58 7.02 4.42
C ASP A 308 24.35 6.28 4.94
N VAL A 309 24.30 4.96 4.69
CA VAL A 309 23.15 4.11 5.02
C VAL A 309 22.97 3.90 6.52
N GLU A 310 24.05 3.91 7.30
CA GLU A 310 23.99 3.72 8.76
C GLU A 310 23.45 4.97 9.43
N SER A 311 24.00 6.13 9.09
CA SER A 311 23.47 7.41 9.55
C SER A 311 22.04 7.63 9.07
N PHE A 312 21.70 7.17 7.86
CA PHE A 312 20.34 7.26 7.33
C PHE A 312 19.37 6.42 8.18
N GLY A 313 19.66 5.14 8.41
CA GLY A 313 18.79 4.28 9.24
C GLY A 313 18.59 4.82 10.66
N LYS A 314 19.66 5.31 11.28
CA LYS A 314 19.61 5.91 12.61
C LYS A 314 18.74 7.18 12.64
N ALA A 315 19.00 8.13 11.74
CA ALA A 315 18.25 9.38 11.69
C ALA A 315 16.78 9.17 11.31
N PHE A 316 16.52 8.24 10.38
CA PHE A 316 15.17 7.83 9.98
C PHE A 316 14.35 7.31 11.16
N SER A 317 14.94 6.43 11.98
CA SER A 317 14.31 5.93 13.22
C SER A 317 14.16 7.00 14.29
N ASN A 318 15.13 7.91 14.40
CA ASN A 318 15.04 9.03 15.34
C ASN A 318 13.89 9.96 14.97
N SER A 319 13.66 10.23 13.68
CA SER A 319 12.51 11.00 13.22
C SER A 319 11.20 10.31 13.64
N PHE A 320 11.12 8.99 13.52
CA PHE A 320 9.92 8.25 13.94
C PHE A 320 9.72 8.30 15.46
N LYS A 321 10.79 8.14 16.25
CA LYS A 321 10.74 8.28 17.72
C LYS A 321 10.28 9.67 18.14
N SER A 322 10.78 10.73 17.48
CA SER A 322 10.33 12.10 17.73
C SER A 322 8.86 12.29 17.37
N GLN A 323 8.37 11.68 16.29
CA GLN A 323 6.94 11.68 15.96
C GLN A 323 6.12 10.98 17.04
N ILE A 324 6.54 9.81 17.52
CA ILE A 324 5.85 9.08 18.60
C ILE A 324 5.82 9.89 19.90
N ASN A 325 6.89 10.61 20.22
CA ASN A 325 6.92 11.45 21.42
C ASN A 325 5.86 12.55 21.38
N ILE A 326 5.59 13.12 20.20
CA ILE A 326 4.55 14.14 19.99
C ILE A 326 3.17 13.48 19.85
N PHE A 327 3.08 12.34 19.17
CA PHE A 327 1.84 11.63 18.86
C PHE A 327 1.93 10.17 19.35
N PRO A 328 1.72 9.91 20.65
CA PRO A 328 1.92 8.58 21.24
C PRO A 328 1.05 7.51 20.60
N ASN A 329 -0.15 7.89 20.15
CA ASN A 329 -1.09 6.97 19.54
C ASN A 329 -0.61 6.44 18.19
N MET A 330 0.42 7.02 17.54
CA MET A 330 0.99 6.54 16.26
C MET A 330 1.35 5.05 16.25
N VAL A 331 1.61 4.49 17.44
CA VAL A 331 2.03 3.10 17.61
C VAL A 331 1.05 2.35 18.50
N ASP A 332 0.48 1.27 17.95
CA ASP A 332 -0.29 0.28 18.70
C ASP A 332 0.54 -0.98 18.98
N ASP A 333 -0.02 -1.93 19.74
CA ASP A 333 0.69 -3.16 20.10
C ASP A 333 0.96 -4.08 18.90
N GLY A 334 0.13 -4.00 17.85
CA GLY A 334 0.36 -4.70 16.60
C GLY A 334 1.62 -4.21 15.91
N LEU A 335 1.76 -2.89 15.77
CA LEU A 335 2.95 -2.27 15.19
C LEU A 335 4.19 -2.51 16.06
N LYS A 336 4.10 -2.47 17.39
CA LYS A 336 5.23 -2.83 18.27
C LYS A 336 5.71 -4.26 18.03
N LYS A 337 4.77 -5.22 17.88
CA LYS A 337 5.10 -6.60 17.58
C LYS A 337 5.85 -6.72 16.25
N THR A 338 5.35 -6.08 15.19
CA THR A 338 6.04 -6.06 13.89
C THR A 338 7.40 -5.38 13.97
N ILE A 339 7.53 -4.24 14.66
CA ILE A 339 8.84 -3.58 14.84
C ILE A 339 9.82 -4.53 15.52
N ASN A 340 9.40 -5.24 16.57
CA ASN A 340 10.27 -6.18 17.28
C ASN A 340 10.73 -7.37 16.41
N GLU A 341 9.93 -7.78 15.42
CA GLU A 341 10.27 -8.84 14.47
C GLU A 341 11.39 -8.42 13.49
N TYR A 342 11.40 -7.15 13.06
CA TYR A 342 12.30 -6.67 12.01
C TYR A 342 13.45 -5.77 12.48
N LYS A 343 13.38 -5.21 13.71
CA LYS A 343 14.35 -4.21 14.19
C LYS A 343 15.81 -4.69 14.13
N ASP A 344 16.07 -5.97 14.37
CA ASP A 344 17.42 -6.54 14.39
C ASP A 344 17.92 -6.92 12.98
N GLN A 345 17.04 -6.81 11.97
CA GLN A 345 17.34 -7.11 10.56
C GLN A 345 17.58 -5.83 9.73
N CYS A 346 17.41 -4.65 10.34
CA CYS A 346 17.46 -3.35 9.66
C CYS A 346 18.32 -2.34 10.43
N LEU A 347 18.77 -1.30 9.74
CA LEU A 347 19.49 -0.16 10.32
C LEU A 347 18.54 0.91 10.86
N GLY A 348 17.29 0.89 10.40
CA GLY A 348 16.27 1.78 10.88
C GLY A 348 14.88 1.47 10.36
N TYR A 349 13.87 2.04 11.01
CA TYR A 349 12.48 1.80 10.69
C TYR A 349 11.60 3.00 10.98
N LYS A 350 10.49 3.12 10.24
CA LYS A 350 9.49 4.17 10.42
C LYS A 350 8.16 3.75 9.81
N LEU A 351 7.07 4.22 10.40
CA LEU A 351 5.76 4.07 9.79
C LEU A 351 5.60 5.03 8.60
N SER A 352 5.02 4.53 7.51
CA SER A 352 4.81 5.28 6.26
C SER A 352 3.93 6.54 6.40
N GLY A 353 3.12 6.65 7.45
CA GLY A 353 2.40 7.90 7.76
C GLY A 353 1.92 7.99 9.19
N ALA A 354 0.78 8.66 9.39
CA ALA A 354 0.35 9.16 10.68
C ALA A 354 0.02 8.13 11.78
N GLY A 355 -0.09 6.82 11.53
CA GLY A 355 -0.38 5.85 12.61
C GLY A 355 -1.38 4.74 12.27
N GLY A 356 -1.41 3.64 13.04
CA GLY A 356 -2.51 2.66 13.08
C GLY A 356 -2.59 1.62 11.94
N GLY A 357 -1.72 1.69 10.94
CA GLY A 357 -1.66 0.72 9.84
C GLY A 357 -0.87 1.25 8.65
N GLY A 358 -0.87 0.53 7.53
CA GLY A 358 -0.15 0.90 6.31
C GLY A 358 1.11 0.07 6.10
N TYR A 359 2.27 0.72 5.99
CA TYR A 359 3.55 0.03 5.81
C TYR A 359 4.56 0.44 6.87
N LEU A 360 5.26 -0.55 7.44
CA LEU A 360 6.51 -0.33 8.16
C LEU A 360 7.63 -0.28 7.12
N ILE A 361 8.26 0.88 7.01
CA ILE A 361 9.39 1.11 6.12
C ILE A 361 10.67 0.79 6.89
N LEU A 362 11.53 -0.01 6.29
CA LEU A 362 12.82 -0.44 6.84
C LEU A 362 13.94 0.09 5.96
N VAL A 363 15.01 0.57 6.60
CA VAL A 363 16.30 0.88 5.97
C VAL A 363 17.23 -0.30 6.21
N SER A 364 17.71 -0.97 5.16
CA SER A 364 18.63 -2.10 5.31
C SER A 364 19.66 -2.19 4.18
N ILE A 365 20.81 -2.80 4.50
CA ILE A 365 21.84 -3.18 3.52
C ILE A 365 21.49 -4.52 2.87
N LYS A 366 20.89 -5.43 3.66
CA LYS A 366 20.51 -6.77 3.20
C LYS A 366 19.04 -6.80 2.79
N PRO A 367 18.65 -7.63 1.80
CA PRO A 367 17.25 -7.86 1.50
C PRO A 367 16.48 -8.35 2.72
N ILE A 368 15.24 -7.91 2.88
CA ILE A 368 14.33 -8.35 3.94
C ILE A 368 13.28 -9.29 3.34
N VAL A 369 13.09 -10.47 3.94
CA VAL A 369 12.07 -11.44 3.52
C VAL A 369 10.66 -10.85 3.70
N ASN A 370 9.74 -11.18 2.80
CA ASN A 370 8.35 -10.67 2.81
C ASN A 370 8.21 -9.14 2.69
N SER A 371 9.21 -8.48 2.12
CA SER A 371 9.19 -7.03 1.89
C SER A 371 8.99 -6.64 0.43
N PHE A 372 8.45 -5.44 0.22
CA PHE A 372 8.30 -4.83 -1.09
C PHE A 372 9.40 -3.79 -1.33
N LYS A 373 9.84 -3.68 -2.59
CA LYS A 373 10.66 -2.56 -3.07
C LYS A 373 9.75 -1.47 -3.62
N ILE A 374 10.25 -0.25 -3.58
CA ILE A 374 9.61 0.92 -4.19
C ILE A 374 10.36 1.33 -5.44
N LYS A 375 9.68 2.05 -6.32
CA LYS A 375 10.27 2.79 -7.43
C LYS A 375 9.95 4.27 -7.25
N ILE A 376 10.97 5.09 -7.07
CA ILE A 376 10.85 6.55 -6.98
C ILE A 376 10.56 7.11 -8.38
N ARG A 377 9.64 8.06 -8.49
CA ARG A 377 9.30 8.70 -9.76
C ARG A 377 10.42 9.65 -10.19
N ARG A 378 10.89 9.53 -11.43
CA ARG A 378 11.88 10.43 -12.03
C ARG A 378 11.17 11.61 -12.70
N LYS A 379 11.88 12.73 -12.86
CA LYS A 379 11.33 13.96 -13.47
C LYS A 379 10.84 13.78 -14.90
N ASN A 380 11.44 12.86 -15.66
CA ASN A 380 11.14 12.60 -17.07
C ASN A 380 10.43 11.25 -17.27
N SER A 381 9.78 10.70 -16.22
CA SER A 381 9.05 9.44 -16.30
C SER A 381 7.71 9.54 -17.05
N PHE A 382 7.57 10.28 -18.16
CA PHE A 382 6.39 10.22 -19.03
C PHE A 382 6.76 10.52 -20.47
#